data_AF-A0A117LUM9-F1
#
_entry.id   AF-A0A117LUM9-F1
#
_cell.length_a   1.000
_cell.length_b   1.000
_cell.length_c   1.000
_cell.angle_alpha   90.00
_cell.angle_beta   90.00
_cell.angle_gamma   90.00
#
_symmetry.space_group_name_H-M   'P 1'
#
loop_
_entity.id
_entity.type
_entity.pdbx_description
1 polymer ?
#
loop_
_entity_poly.entity_id
_entity_poly.type
_entity_poly.pdbx_seq_one_letter_code
_entity_poly.pdbx_strand_id
1 'polypeptide(L)' 'MKQQNNALETQALNLYYGSTQALIEVDIQIPKNKVTALIGPSGCGKSTLLRCFNRMNDLIPDCSISGSILYHGEEITG' A
#
# COMPACT_ATOMS: atom_id res chain seq x y z
N MET A 1 7.62 -24.83 -8.70
CA MET A 1 7.24 -23.94 -7.59
C MET A 1 6.01 -23.17 -8.05
N LYS A 2 4.87 -23.24 -7.36
CA LYS A 2 3.69 -22.44 -7.76
C LYS A 2 4.00 -20.98 -7.45
N GLN A 3 4.06 -20.11 -8.46
CA GLN A 3 4.05 -18.66 -8.23
C GLN A 3 2.83 -18.35 -7.37
N GLN A 4 3.07 -17.78 -6.18
CA GLN A 4 1.99 -17.25 -5.36
C GLN A 4 1.38 -16.08 -6.14
N ASN A 5 0.13 -16.25 -6.57
CA ASN A 5 -0.57 -15.24 -7.34
C ASN A 5 -1.11 -14.20 -6.35
N ASN A 6 -0.40 -13.10 -6.15
CA ASN A 6 -0.84 -12.00 -5.29
C ASN A 6 -1.82 -11.10 -6.05
N ALA A 7 -2.78 -10.54 -5.33
CA ALA A 7 -3.66 -9.50 -5.86
C ALA A 7 -3.02 -8.12 -5.70
N LEU A 8 -2.39 -7.86 -4.56
CA LEU A 8 -1.72 -6.61 -4.25
C LEU A 8 -0.37 -6.91 -3.61
N GLU A 9 0.65 -6.13 -3.96
CA GLU A 9 1.95 -6.15 -3.31
C GLU A 9 2.45 -4.72 -3.08
N THR A 10 3.21 -4.50 -2.02
CA THR A 10 4.00 -3.28 -1.82
C THR A 10 5.45 -3.64 -1.60
N GLN A 11 6.35 -2.79 -2.09
CA GLN A 11 7.79 -2.91 -1.88
C GLN A 11 8.36 -1.59 -1.38
N ALA A 12 8.91 -1.59 -0.17
CA ALA A 12 9.45 -0.43 0.53
C ALA A 12 8.51 0.80 0.46
N LEU A 13 7.19 0.58 0.60
CA LEU A 13 6.21 1.65 0.42
C LEU A 13 6.29 2.64 1.57
N ASN A 14 6.59 3.88 1.22
CA ASN A 14 6.51 5.03 2.11
C ASN A 14 5.41 5.96 1.64
N LEU A 15 4.73 6.61 2.59
CA LEU A 15 3.75 7.64 2.30
C LEU A 15 3.88 8.77 3.31
N TYR A 16 3.92 9.99 2.79
CA TYR A 16 3.93 11.21 3.57
C TYR A 16 2.68 12.05 3.28
N TYR A 17 2.14 12.66 4.33
CA TYR A 17 1.20 13.76 4.24
C TYR A 17 1.93 15.04 4.67
N GLY A 18 2.35 15.85 3.70
CA GLY A 18 3.30 16.95 3.92
C GLY A 18 4.60 16.41 4.53
N SER A 19 4.98 16.95 5.69
CA SER A 19 6.17 16.51 6.43
C SER A 19 5.94 15.27 7.32
N THR A 20 4.72 14.77 7.43
CA THR A 20 4.38 13.66 8.34
C THR A 20 4.41 12.33 7.62
N GLN A 21 5.31 11.44 8.02
CA GLN A 21 5.36 10.08 7.47
C GLN A 21 4.27 9.19 8.10
N ALA A 22 3.38 8.67 7.27
CA ALA A 22 2.26 7.83 7.69
C ALA A 22 2.46 6.35 7.40
N LEU A 23 3.27 6.00 6.39
CA LEU A 23 3.75 4.64 6.12
C LEU A 23 5.27 4.66 6.03
N ILE A 24 5.90 3.68 6.67
CA ILE A 24 7.36 3.54 6.78
C ILE A 24 7.72 2.18 6.22
N GLU A 25 8.39 2.16 5.06
CA GLU A 25 8.93 0.96 4.38
C GLU A 25 8.01 -0.26 4.49
N VAL A 26 6.76 -0.13 4.05
CA VAL A 26 5.77 -1.22 4.15
C VAL A 26 5.98 -2.21 3.01
N ASP A 27 6.32 -3.45 3.38
CA ASP A 27 6.32 -4.62 2.51
C ASP A 27 5.14 -5.53 2.85
N ILE A 28 4.21 -5.72 1.91
CA ILE A 28 3.08 -6.62 2.09
C ILE A 28 2.77 -7.37 0.80
N GLN A 29 2.37 -8.63 0.95
CA GLN A 29 1.82 -9.44 -0.14
C GLN A 29 0.42 -9.90 0.25
N ILE A 30 -0.58 -9.51 -0.54
CA ILE A 30 -1.98 -9.87 -0.34
C ILE A 30 -2.34 -10.94 -1.38
N PRO A 31 -2.58 -12.20 -0.96
CA PRO A 31 -2.87 -13.27 -1.90
C PRO A 31 -4.19 -13.07 -2.65
N LYS A 32 -4.23 -13.46 -3.92
CA LYS A 32 -5.47 -13.46 -4.71
C LYS A 32 -6.49 -14.43 -4.12
N ASN A 33 -7.78 -14.04 -4.16
CA ASN A 33 -8.91 -14.85 -3.72
C ASN A 33 -8.83 -15.29 -2.24
N LYS A 34 -8.25 -14.44 -1.37
CA LYS A 34 -8.21 -14.64 0.08
C LYS A 34 -8.82 -13.46 0.80
N VAL A 35 -9.49 -13.75 1.91
CA VAL A 35 -9.91 -12.73 2.87
C VAL A 35 -8.69 -12.38 3.72
N THR A 36 -8.25 -11.12 3.64
CA THR A 36 -7.12 -10.59 4.40
C THR A 36 -7.62 -9.50 5.34
N ALA A 37 -7.33 -9.63 6.63
CA ALA A 37 -7.66 -8.63 7.63
C ALA A 37 -6.43 -7.76 7.94
N LEU A 38 -6.62 -6.44 7.95
CA LEU A 38 -5.62 -5.48 8.39
C LEU A 38 -6.00 -4.96 9.77
N ILE A 39 -5.26 -5.37 10.81
CA ILE A 39 -5.59 -5.09 12.22
C ILE A 39 -4.45 -4.31 12.87
N GLY A 40 -4.80 -3.34 13.72
CA GLY A 40 -3.85 -2.55 14.49
C GLY A 40 -4.50 -1.36 15.18
N PRO A 41 -3.80 -0.68 16.12
CA PRO A 41 -4.32 0.46 16.88
C PRO A 41 -4.79 1.63 16.00
N SER A 42 -5.57 2.56 16.56
CA SER A 42 -5.91 3.79 15.85
C SER A 42 -4.63 4.57 15.47
N GLY A 43 -4.60 5.16 14.27
CA GLY A 43 -3.45 5.92 13.78
C GLY A 43 -2.29 5.11 13.20
N CYS A 44 -2.30 3.77 13.24
CA CYS A 44 -1.18 2.95 12.75
C CYS A 44 -1.08 2.81 11.21
N GLY A 45 -1.77 3.66 10.42
CA GLY A 45 -1.64 3.68 8.95
C GLY A 45 -2.54 2.74 8.16
N LYS A 46 -3.48 2.00 8.78
CA LYS A 46 -4.36 1.04 8.06
C LYS A 46 -5.13 1.64 6.89
N SER A 47 -5.89 2.71 7.17
CA SER A 47 -6.68 3.40 6.14
C SER A 47 -5.78 4.10 5.11
N THR A 48 -4.59 4.51 5.52
CA THR A 48 -3.57 5.07 4.61
C THR A 48 -3.12 4.00 3.60
N LEU A 49 -2.74 2.81 4.06
CA LEU A 49 -2.36 1.70 3.19
C LEU A 49 -3.49 1.29 2.22
N LEU A 50 -4.73 1.23 2.71
CA LEU A 50 -5.89 0.94 1.85
C LEU A 50 -6.10 2.01 0.76
N ARG A 51 -5.84 3.29 1.06
CA ARG A 51 -5.91 4.37 0.07
C ARG A 51 -4.82 4.26 -0.99
N CYS A 52 -3.64 3.74 -0.64
CA CYS A 52 -2.59 3.50 -1.62
C CYS A 52 -3.03 2.50 -2.69
N PHE A 53 -3.71 1.42 -2.31
CA PHE A 53 -4.15 0.38 -3.25
C PHE A 53 -5.19 0.85 -4.26
N ASN A 54 -6.08 1.76 -3.87
CA ASN A 54 -7.08 2.33 -4.77
C ASN A 54 -6.70 3.73 -5.28
N ARG A 55 -5.46 4.16 -5.02
CA ARG A 55 -4.88 5.45 -5.43
C ARG A 55 -5.66 6.68 -4.95
N MET A 56 -6.47 6.57 -3.89
CA MET A 56 -7.19 7.72 -3.34
C MET A 56 -6.27 8.79 -2.74
N ASN A 57 -5.03 8.43 -2.40
CA ASN A 57 -4.02 9.37 -1.93
C ASN A 57 -3.62 10.41 -2.99
N ASP A 58 -3.77 10.10 -4.29
CA ASP A 58 -3.42 11.01 -5.40
C ASP A 58 -4.29 12.28 -5.40
N LEU A 59 -5.46 12.22 -4.76
CA LEU A 59 -6.39 13.33 -4.61
C LEU A 59 -6.12 14.18 -3.36
N ILE A 60 -5.16 13.79 -2.52
CA ILE A 60 -4.85 14.48 -1.27
C ILE A 60 -3.68 15.44 -1.54
N PRO A 61 -3.88 16.76 -1.33
CA PRO A 61 -2.80 17.73 -1.44
C PRO A 61 -1.60 17.37 -0.56
N ASP A 62 -0.40 17.65 -1.05
CA ASP A 62 0.87 17.40 -0.35
C ASP A 62 1.09 15.93 0.04
N CYS A 63 0.39 14.99 -0.59
CA CYS A 63 0.67 13.57 -0.45
C CYS A 63 1.81 13.16 -1.38
N SER A 64 2.81 12.48 -0.84
CA SER A 64 3.89 11.88 -1.62
C SER A 64 4.11 10.43 -1.22
N ILE A 65 4.50 9.62 -2.19
CA ILE A 65 4.78 8.19 -2.01
C ILE A 65 6.14 7.85 -2.62
N SER A 66 6.80 6.84 -2.07
CA SER A 66 7.97 6.21 -2.67
C SER A 66 7.94 4.70 -2.43
N GLY A 67 8.72 3.94 -3.20
CA GLY A 67 8.55 2.49 -3.31
C GLY A 67 7.56 2.13 -4.40
N SER A 68 7.11 0.88 -4.45
CA SER A 68 6.20 0.40 -5.49
C SER A 68 4.95 -0.26 -4.93
N ILE A 69 3.88 -0.20 -5.72
CA ILE A 69 2.63 -0.92 -5.47
C ILE A 69 2.33 -1.70 -6.73
N LEU A 70 2.13 -3.01 -6.60
CA LEU A 70 1.77 -3.88 -7.71
C LEU A 70 0.34 -4.37 -7.53
N TYR A 71 -0.46 -4.25 -8.59
CA TYR A 71 -1.78 -4.86 -8.69
C TYR A 71 -1.73 -5.95 -9.77
N HIS A 72 -1.98 -7.20 -9.35
CA HIS A 72 -1.84 -8.37 -10.23
C HIS A 72 -0.49 -8.47 -10.97
N GLY A 73 0.59 -8.00 -10.33
CA GLY A 73 1.95 -8.01 -10.89
C GLY A 73 2.27 -6.82 -11.80
N GLU A 74 1.31 -5.92 -12.04
CA GLU A 74 1.54 -4.68 -12.76
C GLU A 74 1.75 -3.52 -11.77
N GLU A 75 2.81 -2.74 -11.99
CA GLU A 75 3.08 -1.58 -11.16
C GLU A 75 2.02 -0.49 -11.40
N ILE A 76 1.44 0.01 -10.31
CA ILE A 76 0.41 1.06 -10.32
C ILE A 76 0.86 2.32 -9.61
N THR A 77 2.12 2.40 -9.17
CA THR A 77 2.76 3.63 -8.74
C THR A 77 2.98 4.55 -9.95
N GLY A 78 2.72 5.85 -9.79
CA GLY A 78 2.91 6.87 -10.84
C GLY A 78 4.34 7.37 -10.90
#